data_AF-A0AAW9X8H4-F1
#
_entry.id   AF-A0AAW9X8H4-F1
#
_cell.length_a   1.000
_cell.length_b   1.000
_cell.length_c   1.000
_cell.angle_alpha   90.00
_cell.angle_beta   90.00
_cell.angle_gamma   90.00
#
_symmetry.space_group_name_H-M   'P 1'
#
loop_
_entity.id
_entity.type
_entity.pdbx_description
1 polymer ?
#
loop_
_entity_poly.entity_id
_entity_poly.type
_entity_poly.pdbx_seq_one_letter_code
_entity_poly.pdbx_strand_id
1 'polypeptide(L)'
;MAVIDLSQLPAPQIVDVPDFETLLAERKAEFVALHPKDEQEAVMRTLELESEPVTKLLQENAYRELLLRQRINEAAQAVMVAYAMGG
;
A
#
# COMPACT_ATOMS: atom_id res chain seq x y z
N MET A 1 14.22 35.44 -17.88
CA MET A 1 13.44 34.19 -17.93
C MET A 1 13.86 33.37 -16.72
N ALA A 2 12.98 33.17 -15.74
CA ALA A 2 13.34 32.43 -14.54
C ALA A 2 13.52 30.95 -14.91
N VAL A 3 14.73 30.44 -14.75
CA VAL A 3 15.01 29.01 -14.88
C VAL A 3 14.38 28.34 -13.66
N ILE A 4 13.32 27.56 -13.88
CA ILE A 4 12.74 26.75 -12.80
C ILE A 4 13.72 25.62 -12.52
N ASP A 5 14.29 25.61 -11.32
CA ASP A 5 15.13 24.52 -10.85
C ASP A 5 14.24 23.33 -10.45
N LEU A 6 14.14 22.37 -11.36
CA LEU A 6 13.32 21.16 -11.18
C LEU A 6 13.87 20.25 -10.07
N SER A 7 15.12 20.43 -9.63
CA SER A 7 15.71 19.63 -8.55
C SER A 7 15.18 20.00 -7.16
N GLN A 8 14.52 21.15 -7.02
CA GLN A 8 13.93 21.61 -5.76
C GLN A 8 12.50 21.15 -5.56
N LEU A 9 11.92 20.45 -6.53
CA LEU A 9 10.59 19.89 -6.40
C LEU A 9 10.62 18.65 -5.50
N PRO A 10 9.59 18.41 -4.68
CA PRO A 10 9.47 17.16 -3.94
C PRO A 10 9.34 16.00 -4.93
N ALA A 11 10.00 14.89 -4.61
CA ALA A 11 9.94 13.71 -5.44
C ALA A 11 8.49 13.26 -5.60
N PRO A 12 8.02 13.01 -6.83
CA PRO A 12 6.61 12.72 -7.05
C PRO A 12 6.26 11.35 -6.48
N GLN A 13 5.12 11.32 -5.80
CA GLN A 13 4.45 10.10 -5.41
C GLN A 13 3.43 9.76 -6.51
N ILE A 14 3.75 8.78 -7.34
CA ILE A 14 2.91 8.38 -8.48
C ILE A 14 1.80 7.43 -8.05
N VAL A 15 2.11 6.53 -7.12
CA VAL A 15 1.15 5.63 -6.49
C VAL A 15 0.98 6.02 -5.04
N ASP A 16 -0.27 6.12 -4.60
CA ASP A 16 -0.56 6.40 -3.19
C ASP A 16 -0.12 5.22 -2.30
N VAL A 17 0.53 5.56 -1.19
CA VAL A 17 1.13 4.61 -0.24
C VAL A 17 0.44 4.82 1.10
N PRO A 18 -0.72 4.18 1.33
CA PRO A 18 -1.38 4.24 2.63
C PRO A 18 -0.49 3.60 3.70
N ASP A 19 -0.71 3.96 4.96
CA ASP A 19 -0.06 3.26 6.05
C ASP A 19 -0.53 1.81 6.14
N PHE A 20 0.26 0.99 6.81
CA PHE A 20 0.02 -0.45 6.91
C PHE A 20 -1.34 -0.80 7.52
N GLU A 21 -1.77 -0.07 8.56
CA GLU A 21 -3.02 -0.39 9.26
C GLU A 21 -4.25 -0.05 8.40
N THR A 22 -4.18 1.07 7.67
CA THR A 22 -5.21 1.42 6.67
C THR A 22 -5.34 0.31 5.63
N LEU A 23 -4.21 -0.13 5.06
CA LEU A 23 -4.23 -1.18 4.05
C LEU A 23 -4.70 -2.54 4.61
N LEU A 24 -4.30 -2.89 5.83
CA LEU A 24 -4.74 -4.10 6.49
C LEU A 24 -6.26 -4.07 6.75
N ALA A 25 -6.81 -2.93 7.17
CA ALA A 25 -8.24 -2.76 7.38
C ALA A 25 -9.03 -2.94 6.08
N GLU A 26 -8.56 -2.34 4.97
CA GLU A 26 -9.14 -2.54 3.64
C GLU A 26 -9.14 -4.02 3.25
N ARG A 27 -8.00 -4.71 3.40
CA ARG A 27 -7.87 -6.13 3.06
C ARG A 27 -8.75 -7.03 3.93
N LYS A 28 -8.90 -6.73 5.22
CA LYS A 28 -9.85 -7.44 6.10
C LYS A 28 -11.29 -7.22 5.64
N ALA A 29 -11.67 -5.99 5.29
CA ALA A 29 -13.01 -5.69 4.80
C ALA A 29 -13.31 -6.40 3.46
N GLU A 30 -12.35 -6.41 2.54
CA GLU A 30 -12.46 -7.15 1.28
C GLU A 30 -12.60 -8.65 1.51
N PHE A 31 -11.78 -9.23 2.41
CA PHE A 31 -11.89 -10.65 2.77
C PHE A 31 -13.27 -10.98 3.34
N VAL A 32 -13.79 -10.16 4.26
CA VAL A 32 -15.13 -10.33 4.84
C VAL A 32 -16.20 -10.27 3.75
N ALA A 33 -16.08 -9.36 2.79
CA ALA A 33 -17.07 -9.21 1.72
C ALA A 33 -17.19 -10.44 0.81
N LEU A 34 -16.21 -11.35 0.82
CA LEU A 34 -16.26 -12.64 0.10
C LEU A 34 -17.19 -13.67 0.77
N HIS A 35 -17.59 -13.45 2.02
CA HIS A 35 -18.47 -14.35 2.75
C HIS A 35 -19.96 -14.00 2.58
N PRO A 36 -20.87 -14.98 2.70
CA PRO A 36 -22.32 -14.74 2.82
C PRO A 36 -22.63 -13.73 3.92
N LYS A 37 -23.63 -12.85 3.71
CA LYS A 37 -23.93 -11.73 4.61
C LYS A 37 -24.20 -12.14 6.06
N ASP A 38 -24.80 -13.30 6.25
CA ASP A 38 -25.11 -13.90 7.55
C ASP A 38 -23.87 -14.42 8.30
N GLU A 39 -22.77 -14.67 7.59
CA GLU A 39 -21.48 -15.10 8.16
C GLU A 39 -20.51 -13.94 8.39
N GLN A 40 -20.69 -12.80 7.70
CA GLN A 40 -19.74 -11.68 7.71
C GLN A 40 -19.40 -11.17 9.11
N GLU A 41 -20.39 -11.03 10.00
CA GLU A 41 -20.16 -10.57 11.37
C GLU A 41 -19.28 -11.55 12.16
N ALA A 42 -19.48 -12.85 11.98
CA ALA A 42 -18.67 -13.87 12.63
C ALA A 42 -17.22 -13.83 12.11
N VAL A 43 -17.03 -13.70 10.79
CA VAL A 43 -15.71 -13.60 10.16
C VAL A 43 -14.97 -12.34 10.61
N MET A 44 -15.66 -11.19 10.66
CA MET A 44 -15.08 -9.93 11.16
C MET A 44 -14.50 -10.12 12.57
N ARG A 45 -15.28 -10.69 13.49
CA ARG A 45 -14.82 -10.96 14.86
C ARG A 45 -13.62 -11.93 14.89
N THR A 46 -13.62 -12.95 14.06
CA THR A 46 -12.50 -13.90 13.98
C THR A 46 -11.21 -13.20 13.52
N LEU A 47 -11.30 -12.28 12.55
CA LEU A 47 -10.15 -11.51 12.06
C LEU A 47 -9.62 -10.43 13.02
N GLU A 48 -10.32 -10.15 14.12
CA GLU A 48 -9.79 -9.32 15.21
C GLU A 48 -8.74 -10.07 16.03
N LEU A 49 -8.76 -11.41 16.02
CA LEU A 49 -7.78 -12.21 16.74
C LEU A 49 -6.44 -12.22 16.01
N GLU A 50 -5.38 -11.78 16.69
CA GLU A 50 -4.02 -11.86 16.12
C GLU A 50 -3.52 -13.29 15.96
N SER A 51 -4.01 -14.23 16.78
CA SER A 51 -3.65 -15.64 16.68
C SER A 51 -4.31 -16.34 15.49
N GLU A 52 -5.30 -15.71 14.85
CA GLU A 52 -5.96 -16.26 13.68
C GLU A 52 -4.98 -16.32 12.50
N PRO A 53 -4.70 -17.51 11.92
CA PRO A 53 -3.77 -17.64 10.81
C PRO A 53 -4.11 -16.75 9.60
N VAL A 54 -5.41 -16.57 9.31
CA VAL A 54 -5.83 -15.68 8.22
C VAL A 54 -5.44 -14.23 8.50
N THR A 55 -5.55 -13.76 9.74
CA THR A 55 -5.07 -12.41 10.12
C THR A 55 -3.58 -12.24 9.82
N LYS A 56 -2.75 -13.25 10.10
CA LYS A 56 -1.32 -13.23 9.77
C LYS A 56 -1.06 -13.23 8.27
N LEU A 57 -1.83 -13.99 7.49
CA LEU A 57 -1.72 -13.98 6.02
C LEU A 57 -2.10 -12.61 5.43
N LEU A 58 -3.16 -11.98 5.93
CA LEU A 58 -3.56 -10.63 5.50
C LEU A 58 -2.52 -9.57 5.88
N GLN A 59 -1.88 -9.70 7.04
CA GLN A 59 -0.75 -8.85 7.44
C GLN A 59 0.46 -9.00 6.50
N GLU A 60 0.83 -10.24 6.16
CA GLU A 60 1.91 -10.51 5.20
C GLU A 60 1.61 -9.92 3.82
N ASN A 61 0.36 -10.05 3.37
CA ASN A 61 -0.10 -9.52 2.11
C ASN A 61 -0.05 -7.97 2.06
N ALA A 62 -0.58 -7.31 3.10
CA ALA A 62 -0.54 -5.86 3.21
C ALA A 62 0.90 -5.32 3.23
N TYR A 63 1.81 -6.01 3.93
CA TYR A 63 3.22 -5.65 3.96
C TYR A 63 3.87 -5.75 2.58
N ARG A 64 3.62 -6.83 1.83
CA ARG A 64 4.13 -7.00 0.47
C ARG A 64 3.65 -5.90 -0.48
N GLU A 65 2.38 -5.55 -0.39
CA GLU A 65 1.80 -4.50 -1.23
C GLU A 65 2.40 -3.13 -0.90
N LEU A 66 2.59 -2.80 0.37
CA LEU A 66 3.25 -1.56 0.79
C LEU A 66 4.64 -1.43 0.13
N LEU A 67 5.45 -2.50 0.21
CA LEU A 67 6.77 -2.53 -0.43
C LEU A 67 6.70 -2.44 -1.95
N LEU A 68 5.71 -3.07 -2.58
CA LEU A 68 5.51 -2.98 -4.02
C LEU A 68 5.19 -1.54 -4.45
N ARG A 69 4.27 -0.87 -3.75
CA ARG A 69 3.89 0.52 -4.03
C ARG A 69 5.08 1.47 -3.84
N GLN A 70 5.88 1.26 -2.79
CA GLN A 70 7.13 1.99 -2.57
C GLN A 70 8.11 1.79 -3.73
N ARG A 71 8.36 0.54 -4.13
CA ARG A 71 9.26 0.22 -5.24
C ARG A 71 8.79 0.81 -6.58
N ILE A 72 7.48 0.89 -6.81
CA ILE A 72 6.93 1.56 -8.00
C ILE A 72 7.25 3.05 -7.98
N ASN A 73 7.09 3.74 -6.83
CA ASN A 73 7.44 5.15 -6.71
C ASN A 73 8.93 5.41 -6.91
N GLU A 74 9.81 4.57 -6.36
CA GLU A 74 11.25 4.64 -6.58
C GLU A 74 11.62 4.45 -8.06
N ALA A 75 11.02 3.45 -8.73
CA ALA A 75 11.23 3.21 -10.15
C ALA A 75 10.71 4.37 -11.02
N ALA A 76 9.59 4.98 -10.65
CA ALA A 76 9.04 6.14 -11.34
C ALA A 76 9.95 7.37 -11.19
N GLN A 77 10.53 7.59 -10.01
CA GLN A 77 11.52 8.66 -9.79
C GLN A 77 12.76 8.45 -10.68
N ALA A 78 13.27 7.22 -10.78
CA ALA A 78 14.46 6.92 -11.57
C ALA A 78 14.33 7.25 -13.08
N VAL A 79 13.10 7.25 -13.63
CA VAL A 79 12.85 7.56 -15.05
C VAL A 79 12.49 9.03 -15.31
N MET A 80 12.41 9.86 -14.27
CA MET A 80 12.14 11.29 -14.42
C MET A 80 13.41 12.10 -14.55
N VAL A 81 13.48 12.96 -15.56
CA VAL A 81 14.67 13.79 -15.88
C VAL A 81 15.21 14.60 -14.70
N ALA A 82 14.33 15.01 -13.76
CA ALA A 82 14.71 15.75 -12.56
C ALA A 82 15.37 14.90 -11.45
N TYR A 83 15.18 13.57 -11.46
CA TYR A 83 15.66 12.64 -10.43
C TYR A 83 16.49 11.48 -10.97
N ALA A 84 16.63 11.36 -12.30
CA ALA A 84 17.46 10.36 -12.94
C ALA A 84 18.93 10.61 -12.55
N MET A 85 19.46 9.80 -11.63
CA MET A 85 20.88 9.81 -11.29
C MET A 85 21.71 9.16 -12.41
N GLY A 86 21.93 9.89 -13.50
CA GLY A 86 22.94 9.60 -14.52
C GLY A 86 22.63 8.42 -15.44
N GLY A 87 22.73 8.68 -16.75
CA GLY A 87 23.20 7.69 -17.72
C GLY A 87 24.71 7.76 -17.85
#